data_AF-A0A841N5T2-F1
#
_entry.id   AF-A0A841N5T2-F1
#
_cell.length_a   1.000
_cell.length_b   1.000
_cell.length_c   1.000
_cell.angle_alpha   90.00
_cell.angle_beta   90.00
_cell.angle_gamma   90.00
#
_symmetry.space_group_name_H-M   'P 1'
#
loop_
_entity.id
_entity.type
_entity.pdbx_description
1 polymer ?
#
loop_
_entity_poly.entity_id
_entity_poly.type
_entity_poly.pdbx_seq_one_letter_code
_entity_poly.pdbx_strand_id
1 'polypeptide(L)' 'MSNLANKTEYKALTVIAQMIKEFEKLHYLDMTKEDDLDATRARNLLESIIQTNGYKINYEKNSKKTLLKIE' A
#
# COMPACT_ATOMS: atom_id res chain seq x y z
N MET A 1 4.21 -25.99 1.57
CA MET A 1 3.79 -25.78 0.16
C MET A 1 3.86 -24.29 -0.10
N SER A 2 4.70 -23.84 -1.05
CA SER A 2 4.72 -22.42 -1.42
C SER A 2 3.81 -22.24 -2.64
N ASN A 3 2.82 -21.37 -2.51
CA ASN A 3 1.98 -20.92 -3.62
C ASN A 3 2.69 -19.76 -4.34
N LEU A 4 3.97 -19.93 -4.67
CA LEU A 4 4.78 -18.89 -5.30
C LEU A 4 4.32 -18.71 -6.74
N ALA A 5 3.57 -17.63 -6.98
CA ALA A 5 3.17 -17.19 -8.30
C ALA A 5 4.14 -16.11 -8.82
N ASN A 6 4.27 -16.02 -10.15
CA ASN A 6 5.08 -14.97 -10.80
C ASN A 6 4.52 -13.55 -10.60
N LYS A 7 3.27 -13.43 -10.14
CA LYS A 7 2.60 -12.16 -9.84
C LYS A 7 1.79 -12.31 -8.56
N THR A 8 1.75 -11.25 -7.77
CA THR A 8 0.92 -11.18 -6.57
C THR A 8 -0.56 -11.12 -6.97
N GLU A 9 -1.41 -11.84 -6.25
CA GLU A 9 -2.85 -11.80 -6.48
C GLU A 9 -3.41 -10.39 -6.26
N TYR A 10 -4.31 -9.94 -7.14
CA TYR A 10 -4.93 -8.61 -7.05
C TYR A 10 -5.58 -8.33 -5.68
N LYS A 11 -6.17 -9.36 -5.07
CA LYS A 11 -6.78 -9.25 -3.75
C LYS A 11 -5.75 -8.93 -2.66
N ALA A 12 -4.58 -9.57 -2.71
CA ALA A 12 -3.49 -9.27 -1.78
C ALA A 12 -2.97 -7.84 -1.97
N LEU A 13 -2.79 -7.40 -3.22
CA LEU A 13 -2.41 -6.01 -3.51
C LEU A 13 -3.44 -4.99 -3.00
N THR A 14 -4.73 -5.34 -3.06
CA THR A 14 -5.82 -4.49 -2.55
C THR A 14 -5.75 -4.36 -1.03
N VAL A 15 -5.48 -5.45 -0.31
CA VAL A 15 -5.27 -5.41 1.15
C VAL A 15 -4.07 -4.53 1.51
N ILE A 16 -2.96 -4.67 0.80
CA ILE A 16 -1.77 -3.83 1.00
C ILE A 16 -2.10 -2.35 0.76
N ALA A 17 -2.84 -2.04 -0.30
CA ALA A 17 -3.26 -0.67 -0.60
C ALA A 17 -4.15 -0.07 0.49
N GLN A 18 -5.03 -0.87 1.10
CA GLN A 18 -5.84 -0.43 2.24
C GLN A 18 -4.96 -0.13 3.45
N MET A 19 -3.97 -0.97 3.75
CA MET A 19 -3.02 -0.70 4.84
C MET A 19 -2.30 0.64 4.62
N ILE A 20 -1.80 0.91 3.41
CA ILE A 20 -1.11 2.17 3.08
C ILE A 20 -2.02 3.39 3.34
N LYS A 21 -3.31 3.31 2.98
CA LYS A 21 -4.27 4.38 3.28
C LYS A 21 -4.49 4.59 4.78
N GLU A 22 -4.35 3.56 5.60
CA GLU A 22 -4.35 3.71 7.06
C GLU A 22 -3.04 4.29 7.58
N PHE A 23 -1.88 3.95 7.00
CA PHE A 23 -0.60 4.61 7.32
C PHE A 23 -0.66 6.12 7.07
N GLU A 24 -1.32 6.54 5.98
CA GLU A 24 -1.53 7.95 5.69
C GLU A 24 -2.39 8.66 6.74
N LYS A 25 -3.18 7.95 7.55
CA LYS A 25 -3.94 8.57 8.63
C LYS A 25 -3.11 8.83 9.88
N LEU A 26 -1.89 8.30 9.95
CA LEU A 26 -1.06 8.44 11.14
C LEU A 26 -0.47 9.86 11.29
N HIS A 27 -0.37 10.65 10.21
CA HIS A 27 0.21 12.00 10.25
C HIS A 27 -0.54 13.01 11.15
N TYR A 28 -1.80 12.72 11.48
CA TYR A 28 -2.61 13.57 12.37
C TYR A 28 -2.71 13.04 13.80
N LEU A 29 -1.93 12.00 14.13
CA LEU A 29 -1.84 11.42 15.46
C LEU A 29 -0.48 11.76 16.08
N ASP A 30 -0.43 11.85 17.40
CA ASP A 30 0.81 12.08 18.12
C ASP A 30 1.71 10.84 18.02
N MET A 31 2.76 10.93 17.21
CA MET A 31 3.80 9.91 17.05
C MET A 31 5.15 10.43 17.52
N THR A 32 6.00 9.55 18.03
CA THR A 32 7.41 9.90 18.21
C THR A 32 8.09 10.02 16.85
N LYS A 33 9.23 10.72 16.81
CA LYS A 33 10.04 10.83 15.58
C LYS A 33 10.51 9.48 15.06
N GLU A 34 10.78 8.53 15.97
CA GLU A 34 11.24 7.19 15.62
C GLU A 34 10.08 6.37 15.02
N ASP A 35 8.90 6.44 15.63
CA ASP A 35 7.71 5.74 15.13
C ASP A 35 7.27 6.27 13.76
N ASP A 36 7.29 7.59 13.54
CA ASP A 36 6.93 8.20 12.24
C ASP A 36 7.89 7.76 11.13
N LEU A 37 9.18 7.70 11.45
CA LEU A 37 10.21 7.22 10.53
C LEU A 37 9.98 5.75 10.15
N ASP A 38 9.70 4.89 11.14
CA ASP A 38 9.48 3.47 10.90
C ASP A 38 8.15 3.20 10.18
N ALA A 39 7.10 3.95 10.51
CA ALA A 39 5.82 3.90 9.78
C ALA A 39 5.99 4.34 8.32
N THR A 40 6.76 5.40 8.07
CA THR A 40 7.08 5.85 6.71
C THR A 40 7.88 4.80 5.94
N ARG A 41 8.86 4.15 6.57
CA ARG A 41 9.62 3.04 5.95
C ARG A 41 8.71 1.87 5.60
N ALA A 42 7.83 1.47 6.52
CA ALA A 42 6.86 0.39 6.28
C ALA A 42 5.93 0.73 5.10
N ARG A 43 5.39 1.95 5.06
CA ARG A 43 4.55 2.43 3.95
C ARG A 43 5.27 2.32 2.60
N ASN A 44 6.51 2.82 2.52
CA ASN A 44 7.29 2.80 1.28
C ASN A 44 7.58 1.37 0.80
N LEU A 45 7.85 0.44 1.72
CA LEU A 45 8.04 -0.97 1.38
C LEU A 45 6.76 -1.60 0.84
N LEU A 46 5.62 -1.34 1.48
CA LEU A 46 4.32 -1.83 1.03
C LEU A 46 3.93 -1.25 -0.34
N GLU A 47 4.20 0.04 -0.57
CA GLU A 47 3.91 0.69 -1.85
C GLU A 47 4.77 0.13 -3.00
N SER A 48 6.04 -0.16 -2.72
CA SER A 48 6.96 -0.84 -3.65
C SER A 48 6.39 -2.17 -4.15
N ILE A 49 5.75 -2.97 -3.28
CA ILE A 49 5.11 -4.24 -3.68
C ILE A 49 4.00 -3.98 -4.71
N ILE A 50 3.19 -2.94 -4.52
CA ILE A 50 2.12 -2.59 -5.46
C ILE A 50 2.70 -2.15 -6.82
N GLN A 51 3.70 -1.26 -6.79
CA GLN A 51 4.33 -0.71 -7.99
C GLN A 51 5.06 -1.78 -8.82
N THR A 52 5.83 -2.65 -8.18
CA THR A 52 6.54 -3.76 -8.84
C THR A 52 5.58 -4.79 -9.46
N ASN A 53 4.32 -4.85 -8.99
CA ASN A 53 3.27 -5.66 -9.60
C ASN A 53 2.48 -4.92 -10.71
N GLY A 54 2.90 -3.71 -11.11
CA GLY A 54 2.34 -2.95 -12.22
C GLY A 54 1.08 -2.15 -11.87
N TYR A 55 0.90 -1.79 -10.60
CA TYR A 55 -0.24 -1.01 -10.13
C TYR A 55 0.20 0.22 -9.34
N LYS A 56 -0.70 1.19 -9.21
CA LYS A 56 -0.60 2.32 -8.28
C LYS A 56 -1.88 2.41 -7.45
N ILE A 57 -1.78 2.99 -6.27
CA ILE A 57 -2.95 3.19 -5.38
C ILE A 57 -3.86 4.25 -5.98
N ASN A 58 -5.18 4.00 -5.93
CA ASN A 58 -6.18 4.99 -6.27
C ASN A 58 -6.62 5.77 -5.03
N TYR A 59 -6.38 7.08 -5.03
CA TYR A 59 -6.76 7.99 -3.95
C TYR A 59 -8.09 8.71 -4.17
N GLU A 60 -8.77 8.47 -5.30
CA GLU A 60 -10.09 9.03 -5.56
C GLU A 60 -11.13 8.53 -4.53
N LYS A 61 -11.65 9.44 -3.71
CA LYS A 61 -12.61 9.13 -2.63
C LYS A 61 -13.88 8.41 -3.10
N ASN A 62 -14.32 8.67 -4.33
CA ASN A 62 -15.56 8.13 -4.89
C ASN A 62 -15.35 6.98 -5.88
N SER A 63 -14.12 6.47 -6.00
CA SER A 63 -13.84 5.38 -6.93
C SER A 63 -14.10 4.01 -6.30
N LYS A 64 -14.75 3.13 -7.06
CA LYS A 64 -14.90 1.71 -6.68
C LYS A 64 -13.59 0.92 -6.80
N LYS A 65 -12.58 1.48 -7.48
CA LYS A 65 -11.29 0.81 -7.73
C LYS A 65 -10.26 1.29 -6.72
N THR A 66 -9.68 0.37 -5.96
CA THR A 66 -8.59 0.66 -5.01
C THR A 66 -7.23 0.81 -5.68
N LEU A 67 -7.03 0.14 -6.82
CA LEU A 67 -5.78 0.13 -7.58
C LEU A 67 -6.04 0.54 -9.03
N LEU A 68 -5.10 1.30 -9.61
CA LEU A 68 -5.03 1.62 -11.04
C LEU A 68 -3.85 0.87 -11.64
N LYS A 69 -4.01 0.34 -12.86
CA LYS A 69 -2.88 -0.28 -13.58
C LYS A 69 -1.95 0.83 -14.08
N ILE A 70 -0.64 0.63 -13.94
CA ILE A 70 0.36 1.49 -14.55
C ILE A 70 0.52 1.04 -16.00
N GLU A 71 0.43 1.98 -16.94
CA GLU A 71 0.68 1.74 -18.37
C GLU A 71 2.17 1.55 -18.66
#